data_AF-D9PFA9-F1
#
_entry.id   AF-D9PFA9-F1
#
_cell.length_a   1.000
_cell.length_b   1.000
_cell.length_c   1.000
_cell.angle_alpha   90.00
_cell.angle_beta   90.00
_cell.angle_gamma   90.00
#
_symmetry.space_group_name_H-M   'P 1'
#
loop_
_entity.id
_entity.type
_entity.pdbx_description
1 polymer ?
#
loop_
_entity_poly.entity_id
_entity_poly.type
_entity_poly.pdbx_seq_one_letter_code
_entity_poly.pdbx_strand_id
1 'polypeptide(L)'
;MGNRPLAAHHGVLQAIAGLQTGEVKQQRTAWAHDVGTFRGSGDTFYFVGCLPYFNVVFGYLGLTPVSTAQSILRILNKIGIEPVISDDERCCGHDAMWSGDEATFQKLAQWNVDTIKASGAKRVIFSCPEGYTTFRKH
;
A
#
# COMPACT_ATOMS: atom_id res chain seq x y z
N MET A 1 1.43 -2.06 -39.72
CA MET A 1 0.60 -1.98 -38.50
C MET A 1 1.47 -2.30 -37.31
N GLY A 2 1.94 -1.27 -36.58
CA GLY A 2 2.71 -1.48 -35.35
C GLY A 2 1.76 -1.71 -34.19
N ASN A 3 1.97 -2.77 -33.42
CA ASN A 3 1.27 -2.96 -32.15
C ASN A 3 1.58 -1.75 -31.26
N ARG A 4 0.58 -0.91 -31.00
CA ARG A 4 0.71 0.16 -30.01
C ARG A 4 0.94 -0.52 -28.65
N PRO A 5 1.90 -0.05 -27.85
CA PRO A 5 2.10 -0.60 -26.52
C PRO A 5 0.79 -0.43 -25.73
N LEU A 6 0.22 -1.55 -25.30
CA LEU A 6 -0.95 -1.57 -24.43
C LEU A 6 -0.45 -1.64 -23.00
N ALA A 7 -1.00 -0.81 -22.12
CA ALA A 7 -0.70 -0.88 -20.70
C ALA A 7 -1.12 -2.25 -20.15
N ALA A 8 -0.29 -2.83 -19.29
CA ALA A 8 -0.65 -4.03 -18.57
C ALA A 8 -1.98 -3.81 -17.82
N HIS A 9 -2.88 -4.79 -17.87
CA HIS A 9 -4.22 -4.72 -17.28
C HIS A 9 -5.02 -3.47 -17.67
N HIS A 10 -4.87 -3.00 -18.91
CA HIS A 10 -5.56 -1.82 -19.44
C HIS A 10 -5.29 -0.52 -18.65
N GLY A 11 -4.18 -0.45 -17.92
CA GLY A 11 -3.81 0.75 -17.17
C GLY A 11 -4.51 0.91 -15.82
N VAL A 12 -5.23 -0.11 -15.33
CA VAL A 12 -6.02 -0.02 -14.09
C VAL A 12 -5.15 0.37 -12.89
N LEU A 13 -3.94 -0.20 -12.77
CA LEU A 13 -3.06 0.09 -11.63
C LEU A 13 -2.49 1.51 -11.67
N GLN A 14 -2.18 2.01 -12.86
CA GLN A 14 -1.76 3.40 -13.10
C GLN A 14 -2.90 4.36 -12.74
N ALA A 15 -4.14 4.04 -13.15
CA ALA A 15 -5.30 4.84 -12.80
C ALA A 15 -5.53 4.88 -11.28
N ILE A 16 -5.43 3.74 -10.59
CA ILE A 16 -5.54 3.68 -9.12
C ILE A 16 -4.45 4.53 -8.46
N ALA A 17 -3.20 4.40 -8.88
CA ALA A 17 -2.10 5.21 -8.35
C ALA A 17 -2.34 6.72 -8.59
N GLY A 18 -2.80 7.10 -9.78
CA GLY A 18 -3.15 8.48 -10.11
C GLY A 18 -4.28 9.03 -9.24
N LEU A 19 -5.37 8.26 -9.04
CA LEU A 19 -6.48 8.65 -8.15
C LEU A 19 -6.02 8.87 -6.71
N GLN A 20 -5.05 8.09 -6.25
CA GLN A 20 -4.47 8.23 -4.91
C GLN A 20 -3.59 9.47 -4.73
N THR A 21 -3.27 10.21 -5.79
CA THR A 21 -2.56 11.50 -5.68
C THR A 21 -3.45 12.67 -5.30
N GLY A 22 -4.78 12.48 -5.31
CA GLY A 22 -5.76 13.48 -4.91
C GLY A 22 -6.29 13.26 -3.49
N GLU A 23 -7.15 14.18 -3.05
CA GLU A 23 -7.90 14.04 -1.81
C GLU A 23 -8.98 12.96 -1.96
N VAL A 24 -8.65 11.73 -1.59
CA VAL A 24 -9.63 10.63 -1.59
C VAL A 24 -9.74 10.02 -0.20
N LYS A 25 -10.99 9.85 0.25
CA LYS A 25 -11.33 9.12 1.47
C LYS A 25 -11.42 7.63 1.16
N GLN A 26 -10.64 6.83 1.84
CA GLN A 26 -10.53 5.40 1.57
C GLN A 26 -11.09 4.58 2.75
N GLN A 27 -11.38 3.30 2.50
CA GLN A 27 -11.70 2.29 3.52
C GLN A 27 -10.71 1.12 3.36
N ARG A 28 -9.42 1.41 3.50
CA ARG A 28 -8.32 0.45 3.28
C ARG A 28 -8.12 -0.49 4.45
N THR A 29 -8.59 -0.14 5.64
CA THR A 29 -8.43 -0.94 6.86
C THR A 29 -9.53 -2.00 7.03
N ALA A 30 -10.56 -1.98 6.18
CA ALA A 30 -11.74 -2.85 6.31
C ALA A 30 -11.39 -4.35 6.40
N TRP A 31 -10.38 -4.80 5.64
CA TRP A 31 -9.95 -6.21 5.64
C TRP A 31 -9.32 -6.67 6.96
N ALA A 32 -8.89 -5.76 7.82
CA ALA A 32 -8.15 -6.05 9.04
C ALA A 32 -9.03 -6.22 10.28
N HIS A 33 -10.24 -5.66 10.28
CA HIS A 33 -11.12 -5.63 11.47
C HIS A 33 -11.47 -7.03 12.01
N ASP A 34 -11.70 -8.01 11.13
CA ASP A 34 -12.02 -9.38 11.52
C ASP A 34 -10.78 -10.28 11.68
N VAL A 35 -9.58 -9.71 11.57
CA VAL A 35 -8.32 -10.47 11.49
C VAL A 35 -7.48 -10.33 12.73
N GLY A 36 -7.42 -9.12 13.30
CA GLY A 36 -6.56 -8.83 14.44
C GLY A 36 -6.69 -7.39 14.94
N THR A 37 -5.88 -7.04 15.92
CA THR A 37 -5.86 -5.70 16.52
C THR A 37 -4.83 -4.79 15.84
N PHE A 38 -5.26 -3.58 15.51
CA PHE A 38 -4.41 -2.53 14.96
C PHE A 38 -4.87 -1.18 15.49
N ARG A 39 -4.03 -0.15 15.34
CA ARG A 39 -4.28 1.20 15.90
C ARG A 39 -4.17 2.29 14.83
N GLY A 40 -4.71 3.47 15.14
CA GLY A 40 -4.50 4.68 14.33
C GLY A 40 -3.18 5.40 14.62
N SER A 41 -2.56 5.14 15.77
CA SER A 41 -1.27 5.68 16.18
C SER A 41 -0.49 4.67 17.03
N GLY A 42 0.84 4.77 17.04
CA GLY A 42 1.71 3.85 17.76
C GLY A 42 3.13 3.81 17.19
N ASP A 43 4.02 3.05 17.85
CA ASP A 43 5.45 3.03 17.53
C ASP A 43 5.81 2.24 16.25
N THR A 44 4.95 1.33 15.80
CA THR A 44 5.21 0.46 14.63
C THR A 44 4.12 0.63 13.59
N PHE A 45 4.48 1.03 12.38
CA PHE A 45 3.59 1.08 11.21
C PHE A 45 3.76 -0.17 10.37
N TYR A 46 2.67 -0.83 9.97
CA TYR A 46 2.71 -1.88 8.98
C TYR A 46 2.25 -1.32 7.62
N PHE A 47 3.18 -1.19 6.68
CA PHE A 47 2.90 -0.68 5.35
C PHE A 47 2.37 -1.82 4.46
N VAL A 48 1.09 -1.73 4.10
CA VAL A 48 0.33 -2.79 3.42
C VAL A 48 0.51 -2.69 1.90
N GLY A 49 0.56 -1.46 1.38
CA GLY A 49 0.75 -1.18 -0.05
C GLY A 49 -0.43 -1.63 -0.90
N CYS A 50 -0.18 -2.14 -2.10
CA CYS A 50 -1.24 -2.35 -3.09
C CYS A 50 -2.13 -3.58 -2.85
N LEU A 51 -1.84 -4.41 -1.83
CA LEU A 51 -2.52 -5.70 -1.62
C LEU A 51 -4.06 -5.62 -1.58
N PRO A 52 -4.70 -4.65 -0.89
CA PRO A 52 -6.16 -4.55 -0.89
C PRO A 52 -6.75 -4.26 -2.28
N TYR A 53 -6.07 -3.44 -3.09
CA TYR A 53 -6.52 -3.18 -4.47
C TYR A 53 -6.30 -4.40 -5.37
N PHE A 54 -5.15 -5.05 -5.23
CA PHE A 54 -4.85 -6.26 -5.99
C PHE A 54 -5.85 -7.37 -5.70
N ASN A 55 -6.37 -7.44 -4.47
CA ASN A 55 -7.44 -8.36 -4.12
C ASN A 55 -8.73 -8.13 -4.91
N VAL A 56 -9.05 -6.88 -5.23
CA VAL A 56 -10.22 -6.55 -6.07
C VAL A 56 -9.88 -6.72 -7.55
N VAL A 57 -8.77 -6.11 -8.01
CA VAL A 57 -8.37 -6.08 -9.42
C VAL A 57 -8.12 -7.49 -9.95
N PHE A 58 -7.53 -8.38 -9.16
CA PHE A 58 -7.20 -9.75 -9.56
C PHE A 58 -8.16 -10.80 -8.99
N GLY A 59 -9.30 -10.39 -8.42
CA GLY A 59 -10.29 -11.32 -7.87
C GLY A 59 -10.83 -12.30 -8.93
N TYR A 60 -10.90 -11.88 -10.20
CA TYR A 60 -11.31 -12.74 -11.32
C TYR A 60 -10.35 -13.93 -11.58
N LEU A 61 -9.13 -13.87 -11.07
CA LEU A 61 -8.14 -14.95 -11.15
C LEU A 61 -8.21 -15.91 -9.96
N GLY A 62 -9.14 -15.69 -9.02
CA GLY A 62 -9.22 -16.47 -7.77
C GLY A 62 -8.05 -16.22 -6.81
N LEU A 63 -7.31 -15.11 -6.98
CA LEU A 63 -6.21 -14.75 -6.11
C LEU A 63 -6.72 -14.00 -4.87
N THR A 64 -6.05 -14.22 -3.74
CA THR A 64 -6.33 -13.51 -2.47
C THR A 64 -5.11 -12.76 -1.93
N PRO A 65 -4.52 -11.78 -2.65
CA PRO A 65 -3.31 -11.07 -2.21
C PRO A 65 -3.38 -10.49 -0.79
N VAL A 66 -4.56 -10.08 -0.32
CA VAL A 66 -4.75 -9.53 1.03
C VAL A 66 -4.44 -10.54 2.14
N SER A 67 -4.49 -11.86 1.87
CA SER A 67 -4.20 -12.89 2.86
C SER A 67 -2.77 -12.81 3.40
N THR A 68 -1.83 -12.29 2.60
CA THR A 68 -0.47 -12.00 3.05
C THR A 68 -0.47 -10.95 4.17
N ALA A 69 -1.20 -9.85 3.97
CA ALA A 69 -1.32 -8.80 4.99
C ALA A 69 -2.01 -9.29 6.26
N GLN A 70 -3.04 -10.13 6.10
CA GLN A 70 -3.73 -10.78 7.22
C GLN A 70 -2.78 -11.67 8.03
N SER A 71 -1.90 -12.40 7.35
CA SER A 71 -0.94 -13.30 7.99
C SER A 71 0.11 -12.51 8.78
N ILE A 72 0.60 -11.40 8.24
CA ILE A 72 1.51 -10.49 8.94
C ILE A 72 0.84 -9.88 10.17
N LEU A 73 -0.39 -9.40 10.06
CA LEU A 73 -1.13 -8.85 11.21
C LEU A 73 -1.27 -9.89 12.33
N ARG A 74 -1.66 -11.13 12.01
CA ARG A 74 -1.75 -12.23 12.98
C ARG A 74 -0.41 -12.51 13.66
N ILE A 75 0.69 -12.52 12.91
CA ILE A 75 2.04 -12.75 13.45
C ILE A 75 2.41 -11.62 14.40
N LEU A 76 2.21 -10.35 14.00
CA LEU A 76 2.51 -9.18 14.83
C LEU A 76 1.72 -9.20 16.12
N ASN A 77 0.40 -9.44 16.06
CA ASN A 77 -0.44 -9.53 17.25
C ASN A 77 -0.01 -10.68 18.17
N LYS A 78 0.38 -11.83 17.60
CA LYS A 78 0.85 -12.99 18.38
C LYS A 78 2.13 -12.72 19.16
N ILE A 79 2.97 -11.80 18.69
CA ILE A 79 4.18 -11.35 19.40
C ILE A 79 3.95 -10.08 20.23
N GLY A 80 2.68 -9.68 20.43
CA GLY A 80 2.31 -8.53 21.27
C GLY A 80 2.46 -7.17 20.58
N ILE A 81 2.58 -7.14 19.26
CA ILE A 81 2.63 -5.89 18.48
C ILE A 81 1.26 -5.61 17.87
N GLU A 82 0.70 -4.45 18.19
CA GLU A 82 -0.50 -3.89 17.55
C GLU A 82 -0.06 -2.78 16.59
N PRO A 83 0.14 -3.08 15.30
CA PRO A 83 0.70 -2.10 14.37
C PRO A 83 -0.31 -0.99 14.07
N VAL A 84 0.21 0.14 13.60
CA VAL A 84 -0.58 1.11 12.86
C VAL A 84 -0.86 0.58 11.47
N ILE A 85 -2.13 0.60 11.08
CA ILE A 85 -2.59 0.40 9.70
C ILE A 85 -3.53 1.58 9.40
N SER A 86 -3.24 2.32 8.32
CA SER A 86 -3.91 3.59 8.05
C SER A 86 -4.81 3.53 6.81
N ASP A 87 -5.97 4.18 6.90
CA ASP A 87 -6.81 4.47 5.73
C ASP A 87 -6.22 5.53 4.82
N ASP A 88 -5.27 6.34 5.31
CA ASP A 88 -4.61 7.39 4.54
C ASP A 88 -3.37 6.89 3.78
N GLU A 89 -2.96 5.64 4.03
CA GLU A 89 -1.88 4.99 3.26
C GLU A 89 -2.21 4.97 1.76
N ARG A 90 -1.21 5.28 0.94
CA ARG A 90 -1.27 5.28 -0.53
C ARG A 90 -0.35 4.21 -1.12
N CYS A 91 -0.48 3.95 -2.42
CA CYS A 91 0.51 3.19 -3.17
C CYS A 91 1.93 3.71 -2.89
N CYS A 92 2.92 2.82 -2.80
CA CYS A 92 4.32 3.23 -2.60
C CYS A 92 4.90 4.01 -3.80
N GLY A 93 4.23 3.98 -4.96
CA GLY A 93 4.65 4.69 -6.17
C GLY A 93 5.82 4.03 -6.91
N HIS A 94 6.19 2.79 -6.55
CA HIS A 94 7.27 2.04 -7.21
C HIS A 94 7.13 2.02 -8.74
N ASP A 95 5.96 1.58 -9.22
CA ASP A 95 5.70 1.46 -10.67
C ASP A 95 5.70 2.83 -11.37
N ALA A 96 5.17 3.87 -10.72
CA ALA A 96 5.17 5.23 -11.25
C ALA A 96 6.60 5.73 -11.46
N MET A 97 7.48 5.55 -10.46
CA MET A 97 8.89 5.90 -10.56
C MET A 97 9.59 5.11 -11.68
N TRP A 98 9.35 3.81 -11.78
CA TRP A 98 9.95 2.95 -12.80
C TRP A 98 9.48 3.25 -14.22
N SER A 99 8.23 3.72 -14.38
CA SER A 99 7.71 4.15 -15.67
C SER A 99 8.08 5.60 -16.04
N GLY A 100 8.81 6.31 -15.18
CA GLY A 100 9.19 7.72 -15.41
C GLY A 100 8.10 8.73 -15.06
N ASP A 101 7.04 8.33 -14.37
CA ASP A 101 6.03 9.23 -13.81
C ASP A 101 6.46 9.72 -12.41
N GLU A 102 7.50 10.56 -12.42
CA GLU A 102 8.11 11.12 -11.21
C GLU A 102 7.12 12.00 -10.43
N ALA A 103 6.21 12.69 -11.11
CA ALA A 103 5.25 13.58 -10.48
C ALA A 103 4.24 12.81 -9.62
N THR A 104 3.69 11.71 -10.13
CA THR A 104 2.84 10.81 -9.35
C THR A 104 3.62 10.18 -8.20
N PHE A 105 4.85 9.72 -8.47
CA PHE A 105 5.70 9.13 -7.43
C PHE A 105 5.94 10.09 -6.25
N GLN A 106 6.39 11.32 -6.51
CA GLN A 106 6.70 12.29 -5.46
C GLN A 106 5.49 12.61 -4.58
N LYS A 107 4.30 12.76 -5.17
CA LYS A 107 3.07 12.99 -4.40
C LYS A 107 2.72 11.83 -3.49
N LEU A 108 2.77 10.60 -4.01
CA LEU A 108 2.48 9.39 -3.25
C LEU A 108 3.51 9.18 -2.12
N ALA A 109 4.78 9.40 -2.42
CA ALA A 109 5.87 9.29 -1.45
C ALA A 109 5.69 10.28 -0.29
N GLN A 110 5.44 11.55 -0.60
CA GLN A 110 5.21 12.59 0.41
C GLN A 110 4.00 12.26 1.29
N TRP A 111 2.88 11.87 0.69
CA TRP A 111 1.66 11.50 1.44
C TRP A 111 1.90 10.37 2.44
N ASN A 112 2.62 9.33 2.00
CA ASN A 112 2.91 8.19 2.86
C ASN A 112 3.89 8.56 3.99
N VAL A 113 4.93 9.34 3.70
CA VAL A 113 5.86 9.83 4.73
C VAL A 113 5.11 10.65 5.78
N ASP A 114 4.21 11.54 5.36
CA ASP A 114 3.42 12.35 6.28
C ASP A 114 2.44 11.51 7.09
N THR A 115 1.79 10.52 6.46
CA THR A 115 0.90 9.57 7.14
C THR A 115 1.63 8.78 8.23
N ILE A 116 2.82 8.26 7.92
CA ILE A 116 3.63 7.48 8.87
C ILE A 116 4.14 8.37 10.01
N LYS A 117 4.58 9.60 9.71
CA LYS A 117 5.00 10.56 10.74
C LYS A 117 3.85 10.95 11.66
N ALA A 118 2.68 11.25 11.09
CA ALA A 118 1.49 11.64 11.84
C ALA A 118 0.98 10.53 12.78
N SER A 119 1.22 9.26 12.44
CA SER A 119 0.85 8.14 13.32
C SER A 119 1.78 7.98 14.54
N GLY A 120 2.90 8.70 14.60
CA GLY A 120 3.91 8.58 15.64
C GLY A 120 4.82 7.35 15.51
N ALA A 121 4.82 6.69 14.36
CA ALA A 121 5.61 5.48 14.17
C ALA A 121 7.11 5.76 14.09
N LYS A 122 7.90 4.91 14.76
CA LYS A 122 9.37 4.92 14.76
C LYS A 122 9.97 3.80 13.92
N ARG A 123 9.17 2.76 13.66
CA ARG A 123 9.51 1.60 12.84
C ARG A 123 8.44 1.39 11.79
N VAL A 124 8.85 1.09 10.58
CA VAL A 124 7.95 0.67 9.49
C VAL A 124 8.29 -0.77 9.10
N ILE A 125 7.26 -1.61 9.03
CA ILE A 125 7.34 -2.99 8.59
C ILE A 125 6.76 -3.09 7.19
N PHE A 126 7.43 -3.80 6.30
CA PHE A 126 6.99 -4.02 4.93
C PHE A 126 6.88 -5.53 4.67
N SER A 127 5.79 -5.94 4.02
CA SER A 127 5.65 -7.31 3.50
C SER A 127 5.99 -7.41 2.01
N CYS A 128 6.26 -6.28 1.36
CA CYS A 128 6.51 -6.16 -0.08
C CYS A 128 7.92 -5.56 -0.29
N PRO A 129 8.83 -6.26 -0.98
CA PRO A 129 10.20 -5.79 -1.19
C PRO A 129 10.29 -4.53 -2.05
N GLU A 130 9.34 -4.33 -2.97
CA GLU A 130 9.21 -3.11 -3.78
C GLU A 130 8.91 -1.91 -2.88
N GLY A 131 7.92 -2.04 -1.98
CA GLY A 131 7.62 -1.02 -0.97
C GLY A 131 8.85 -0.69 -0.13
N TYR A 132 9.49 -1.69 0.48
CA TYR A 132 10.70 -1.46 1.28
C TYR A 132 11.82 -0.77 0.48
N THR A 133 12.06 -1.21 -0.75
CA THR A 133 13.11 -0.64 -1.61
C THR A 133 12.81 0.80 -1.96
N THR A 134 11.55 1.12 -2.27
CA THR A 134 11.14 2.48 -2.59
C THR A 134 11.41 3.43 -1.43
N PHE A 135 10.95 3.12 -0.22
CA PHE A 135 11.19 3.95 0.97
C PHE A 135 12.67 4.04 1.39
N ARG A 136 13.47 3.03 1.05
CA ARG A 136 14.89 3.00 1.43
C ARG A 136 15.77 3.79 0.46
N LYS A 137 15.42 3.84 -0.82
CA LYS A 137 16.26 4.40 -1.89
C LYS A 137 15.84 5.80 -2.33
N HIS A 138 14.61 6.20 -2.04
CA HIS A 138 14.01 7.45 -2.47
C HIS A 138 13.36 8.12 -1.27
#